data_AF-A0A9P1D4S8-F1
#
_entry.id   AF-A0A9P1D4S8-F1
#
_cell.length_a   1.000
_cell.length_b   1.000
_cell.length_c   1.000
_cell.angle_alpha   90.00
_cell.angle_beta   90.00
_cell.angle_gamma   90.00
#
_symmetry.space_group_name_H-M   'P 1'
#
loop_
_entity.id
_entity.type
_entity.pdbx_description
1 polymer ?
#
loop_
_entity_poly.entity_id
_entity_poly.type
_entity_poly.pdbx_seq_one_letter_code
_entity_poly.pdbx_strand_id
1 'polypeptide(L)'
;MERHIWRLGMLRNYEGGFSEVCLVAPLVAVKLREVKSEHPIQRVIRLVEELASKSVEEGKEEQLTYDKFVAWCEKSSKSLNKAIEKETEVSEKTSGKIEAKTLEKEQLTESIEALTKELSELEASATAAADDRAEQKKQHEQSVKDLKMTIESLGTAVTSLEASQVNQDVALLSKVMQIPLVLVALSQEEQAKKHVTERTKAVLAMDPLTPFTNFVDAFDHWAKVYPESCAVSDGCVELSWLELQGLSLAVASHVQQQMEVEPIEVAAIYSRRSSLWLAATLAVVRQGVPFVWMGCELSKGREKEMQQNQEILRLLRPQLLLLGQDLPSELTQLLRHGCRQLVLEKAQVPVPVHQSRHPAVPPRRAGADGLLCFQLTGGTTGASKCVEIAQRMALHEFKAYAKAFPELSHEDRILQHTPVLWAASAIGQINIAASFGARLCIADELDQASVQRHGATVLGVVPSGLDAMQPAELPTVRWIFTWGEALPAALGQKWRQNARVVELLISTEYWLSLYSEGRNPRSGRSVYAAVEGAEIAVHRDGELCKERMGQVSYASAALWSPLGATIGVG
;
A
#
# COMPACT_ATOMS: atom_id res chain seq x y z
N MET A 1 16.57 5.53 -43.27
CA MET A 1 16.89 4.80 -44.52
C MET A 1 15.87 5.29 -45.53
N GLU A 2 16.14 5.98 -46.64
CA GLU A 2 17.36 6.28 -47.40
C GLU A 2 17.26 7.69 -48.03
N ARG A 3 18.32 8.49 -47.80
CA ARG A 3 19.09 9.31 -48.75
C ARG A 3 18.41 10.22 -49.79
N HIS A 4 18.68 11.51 -49.58
CA HIS A 4 18.77 12.60 -50.55
C HIS A 4 19.42 12.26 -51.90
N ILE A 5 18.84 12.76 -53.00
CA ILE A 5 19.58 13.21 -54.20
C ILE A 5 18.95 14.50 -54.71
N TRP A 6 19.70 15.60 -54.60
CA TRP A 6 19.55 16.83 -55.37
C TRP A 6 20.23 16.64 -56.74
N ARG A 7 19.61 17.09 -57.84
CA ARG A 7 20.32 17.42 -59.09
C ARG A 7 19.81 18.72 -59.69
N LEU A 8 20.69 19.71 -59.70
CA LEU A 8 20.70 20.88 -60.60
C LEU A 8 20.97 20.43 -62.05
N GLY A 9 20.47 21.19 -63.03
CA GLY A 9 20.89 21.04 -64.43
C GLY A 9 20.04 21.80 -65.43
N MET A 10 20.41 23.06 -65.64
CA MET A 10 19.90 24.01 -66.64
C MET A 10 20.26 23.59 -68.09
N LEU A 11 19.46 24.10 -69.05
CA LEU A 11 19.81 24.55 -70.41
C LEU A 11 19.82 23.57 -71.61
N ARG A 12 18.85 23.83 -72.51
CA ARG A 12 19.02 24.28 -73.92
C ARG A 12 18.73 23.28 -75.06
N ASN A 13 17.64 23.58 -75.77
CA ASN A 13 17.31 23.54 -77.21
C ASN A 13 18.02 22.56 -78.17
N TYR A 14 17.21 21.86 -78.99
CA TYR A 14 17.11 21.87 -80.48
C TYR A 14 16.39 20.57 -80.92
N GLU A 15 15.18 20.64 -81.50
CA GLU A 15 14.85 20.69 -82.95
C GLU A 15 15.08 19.39 -83.77
N GLY A 16 14.16 19.18 -84.72
CA GLY A 16 14.26 18.25 -85.85
C GLY A 16 12.96 17.46 -86.02
N GLY A 17 12.26 17.43 -87.15
CA GLY A 17 12.48 17.84 -88.54
C GLY A 17 11.17 17.51 -89.30
N PHE A 18 11.02 17.53 -90.62
CA PHE A 18 11.81 17.82 -91.82
C PHE A 18 10.79 17.61 -92.98
N SER A 19 10.73 18.45 -94.01
CA SER A 19 11.01 18.13 -95.45
C SER A 19 10.33 19.22 -96.29
N GLU A 20 10.76 19.72 -97.46
CA GLU A 20 11.86 19.49 -98.40
C GLU A 20 11.86 20.73 -99.35
N VAL A 21 12.99 21.43 -99.56
CA VAL A 21 13.83 21.47 -100.79
C VAL A 21 13.18 22.11 -102.05
N CYS A 22 13.64 23.29 -102.50
CA CYS A 22 14.69 23.47 -103.54
C CYS A 22 14.81 24.92 -104.07
N LEU A 23 16.04 25.32 -104.43
CA LEU A 23 16.49 26.63 -104.94
C LEU A 23 15.98 26.99 -106.36
N VAL A 24 15.94 28.30 -106.69
CA VAL A 24 16.69 29.01 -107.78
C VAL A 24 16.35 30.53 -107.74
N ALA A 25 17.36 31.42 -107.81
CA ALA A 25 17.23 32.86 -108.12
C ALA A 25 17.49 33.07 -109.64
N PRO A 26 17.04 34.12 -110.37
CA PRO A 26 17.02 35.55 -109.96
C PRO A 26 15.90 36.42 -110.63
N LEU A 27 16.11 37.75 -110.63
CA LEU A 27 15.45 38.87 -111.36
C LEU A 27 14.48 39.79 -110.60
N VAL A 28 14.93 41.04 -110.51
CA VAL A 28 14.19 42.25 -110.11
C VAL A 28 13.11 42.57 -111.15
N ALA A 29 11.86 42.78 -110.71
CA ALA A 29 10.89 43.60 -111.42
C ALA A 29 9.94 44.27 -110.42
N VAL A 30 9.99 45.60 -110.38
CA VAL A 30 9.17 46.51 -109.59
C VAL A 30 7.67 46.27 -109.86
N LYS A 31 6.88 46.15 -108.79
CA LYS A 31 5.45 46.44 -108.81
C LYS A 31 5.14 47.49 -107.75
N LEU A 32 5.17 48.74 -108.19
CA LEU A 32 4.45 49.83 -107.53
C LEU A 32 2.98 49.44 -107.46
N ARG A 33 2.40 49.35 -106.26
CA ARG A 33 1.00 49.68 -106.04
C ARG A 33 0.67 49.88 -104.56
N GLU A 34 0.43 51.15 -104.26
CA GLU A 34 -0.60 51.67 -103.38
C GLU A 34 -0.65 51.14 -101.95
N VAL A 35 -0.21 52.00 -101.03
CA VAL A 35 -0.68 52.06 -99.65
C VAL A 35 -2.21 52.07 -99.68
N LYS A 36 -2.84 50.90 -99.49
CA LYS A 36 -4.24 50.86 -99.05
C LYS A 36 -4.24 51.39 -97.62
N SER A 37 -4.66 52.65 -97.47
CA SER A 37 -5.12 53.15 -96.20
C SER A 37 -6.23 52.22 -95.70
N GLU A 38 -5.97 51.46 -94.63
CA GLU A 38 -7.08 50.92 -93.85
C GLU A 38 -7.98 52.10 -93.49
N HIS A 39 -9.27 52.00 -93.82
CA HIS A 39 -10.21 53.10 -93.57
C HIS A 39 -10.20 53.39 -92.06
N PRO A 40 -10.13 54.66 -91.62
CA PRO A 40 -10.00 55.01 -90.20
C PRO A 40 -11.06 54.32 -89.32
N ILE A 41 -12.25 54.08 -89.87
CA ILE A 41 -13.36 53.37 -89.24
C ILE A 41 -13.06 51.88 -89.01
N GLN A 42 -12.38 51.19 -89.92
CA GLN A 42 -12.01 49.78 -89.72
C GLN A 42 -10.95 49.59 -88.64
N ARG A 43 -10.01 50.53 -88.49
CA ARG A 43 -9.04 50.53 -87.37
C ARG A 43 -9.73 50.78 -86.03
N VAL A 44 -10.72 51.68 -86.01
CA VAL A 44 -11.54 51.94 -84.83
C VAL A 44 -12.39 50.72 -84.47
N ILE A 45 -13.03 50.06 -85.44
CA ILE A 45 -13.80 48.84 -85.20
C ILE A 45 -12.92 47.73 -84.64
N ARG A 46 -11.75 47.46 -85.25
CA ARG A 46 -10.80 46.44 -84.75
C ARG A 46 -10.31 46.77 -83.34
N LEU A 47 -10.00 48.04 -83.03
CA LEU A 47 -9.58 48.46 -81.69
C LEU A 47 -10.71 48.29 -80.66
N VAL A 48 -11.96 48.59 -81.03
CA VAL A 48 -13.13 48.40 -80.15
C VAL A 48 -13.42 46.92 -79.94
N GLU A 49 -13.27 46.07 -80.97
CA GLU A 49 -13.38 44.62 -80.85
C GLU A 49 -12.28 44.02 -79.97
N GLU A 50 -11.03 44.48 -80.11
CA GLU A 50 -9.91 44.06 -79.25
C GLU A 50 -10.07 44.53 -77.79
N LEU A 51 -10.53 45.77 -77.57
CA LEU A 51 -10.83 46.26 -76.22
C LEU A 51 -12.03 45.54 -75.59
N ALA A 52 -13.04 45.20 -76.38
CA ALA A 52 -14.17 44.40 -75.91
C ALA A 52 -13.73 42.98 -75.54
N SER A 53 -12.90 42.33 -76.37
CA SER A 53 -12.33 41.02 -76.06
C SER A 53 -11.45 41.06 -74.81
N LYS A 54 -10.59 42.07 -74.69
CA LYS A 54 -9.72 42.27 -73.53
C LYS A 54 -10.51 42.55 -72.26
N SER A 55 -11.57 43.35 -72.32
CA SER A 55 -12.45 43.61 -71.17
C SER A 55 -13.19 42.34 -70.71
N VAL A 56 -13.57 41.45 -71.63
CA VAL A 56 -14.18 40.15 -71.29
C VAL A 56 -13.15 39.19 -70.68
N GLU A 57 -11.89 39.22 -71.15
CA GLU A 57 -10.81 38.38 -70.62
C GLU A 57 -10.37 38.86 -69.23
N GLU A 58 -10.12 40.16 -69.07
CA GLU A 58 -9.82 40.79 -67.77
C GLU A 58 -10.97 40.57 -66.77
N GLY A 59 -12.23 40.67 -67.20
CA GLY A 59 -13.38 40.37 -66.34
C GLY A 59 -13.44 38.91 -65.87
N LYS A 60 -13.02 37.95 -66.71
CA LYS A 60 -12.91 36.53 -66.31
C LYS A 60 -11.74 36.30 -65.35
N GLU A 61 -10.60 36.95 -65.57
CA GLU A 61 -9.45 36.87 -64.67
C GLU A 61 -9.73 37.50 -63.30
N GLU A 62 -10.41 38.66 -63.27
CA GLU A 62 -10.86 39.32 -62.04
C GLU A 62 -11.86 38.44 -61.30
N GLN A 63 -12.82 37.83 -61.99
CA GLN A 63 -13.78 36.92 -61.37
C GLN A 63 -13.09 35.69 -60.75
N LEU A 64 -12.14 35.07 -61.45
CA LEU A 64 -11.34 33.96 -60.90
C LEU A 64 -10.50 34.39 -59.69
N THR A 65 -9.99 35.62 -59.67
CA THR A 65 -9.19 36.16 -58.57
C THR A 65 -10.08 36.48 -57.36
N TYR A 66 -11.27 37.02 -57.61
CA TYR A 66 -12.29 37.27 -56.60
C TYR A 66 -12.81 35.96 -55.98
N ASP A 67 -13.11 34.94 -56.79
CA ASP A 67 -13.55 33.62 -56.30
C ASP A 67 -12.49 32.96 -55.42
N LYS A 68 -11.20 33.08 -55.79
CA LYS A 68 -10.07 32.64 -54.95
C LYS A 68 -10.00 33.42 -53.64
N PHE A 69 -10.23 34.73 -53.67
CA PHE A 69 -10.25 35.57 -52.47
C PHE A 69 -11.40 35.21 -51.54
N VAL A 70 -12.62 35.01 -52.07
CA VAL A 70 -13.78 34.56 -51.28
C VAL A 70 -13.52 33.19 -50.65
N ALA A 71 -13.02 32.23 -51.42
CA ALA A 71 -12.67 30.92 -50.89
C ALA A 71 -11.57 30.98 -49.81
N TRP A 72 -10.60 31.90 -49.96
CA TRP A 72 -9.58 32.16 -48.94
C TRP A 72 -10.17 32.81 -47.69
N CYS A 73 -11.08 33.77 -47.81
CA CYS A 73 -11.79 34.40 -46.69
C CYS A 73 -12.63 33.37 -45.93
N GLU A 74 -13.37 32.51 -46.61
CA GLU A 74 -14.16 31.44 -45.98
C GLU A 74 -13.28 30.44 -45.23
N LYS A 75 -12.19 30.00 -45.86
CA LYS A 75 -11.25 29.05 -45.24
C LYS A 75 -10.55 29.66 -44.03
N SER A 76 -10.13 30.92 -44.14
CA SER A 76 -9.46 31.66 -43.06
C SER A 76 -10.42 31.90 -41.90
N SER A 77 -11.66 32.31 -42.18
CA SER A 77 -12.70 32.50 -41.15
C SER A 77 -13.02 31.19 -40.42
N LYS A 78 -13.20 30.07 -41.14
CA LYS A 78 -13.41 28.75 -40.54
C LYS A 78 -12.23 28.30 -39.67
N SER A 79 -11.00 28.51 -40.15
CA SER A 79 -9.79 28.17 -39.38
C SER A 79 -9.66 29.00 -38.10
N LEU A 80 -9.96 30.31 -38.19
CA LEU A 80 -9.85 31.22 -37.06
C LEU A 80 -10.93 30.93 -36.01
N ASN A 81 -12.18 30.72 -36.41
CA ASN A 81 -13.27 30.37 -35.49
C ASN A 81 -13.01 29.05 -34.76
N LYS A 82 -12.48 28.04 -35.46
CA LYS A 82 -12.10 26.76 -34.84
C LYS A 82 -10.96 26.92 -33.84
N ALA A 83 -10.01 27.83 -34.09
CA ALA A 83 -8.96 28.15 -33.13
C ALA A 83 -9.53 28.88 -31.91
N ILE A 84 -10.44 29.84 -32.11
CA ILE A 84 -11.13 30.56 -31.03
C ILE A 84 -11.91 29.58 -30.15
N GLU A 85 -12.72 28.69 -30.72
CA GLU A 85 -13.48 27.67 -29.97
C GLU A 85 -12.58 26.79 -29.09
N LYS A 86 -11.46 26.33 -29.66
CA LYS A 86 -10.49 25.50 -28.93
C LYS A 86 -9.84 26.27 -27.77
N GLU A 87 -9.45 27.52 -28.01
CA GLU A 87 -8.85 28.36 -26.97
C GLU A 87 -9.86 28.76 -25.89
N THR A 88 -11.14 28.98 -26.24
CA THR A 88 -12.20 29.22 -25.25
C THR A 88 -12.44 27.99 -24.37
N GLU A 89 -12.45 26.78 -24.94
CA GLU A 89 -12.57 25.54 -24.16
C GLU A 89 -11.38 25.33 -23.21
N VAL A 90 -10.16 25.66 -23.65
CA VAL A 90 -8.95 25.60 -22.81
C VAL A 90 -9.01 26.66 -21.71
N SER A 91 -9.51 27.85 -21.99
CA SER A 91 -9.67 28.94 -21.02
C SER A 91 -10.65 28.55 -19.90
N GLU A 92 -11.83 28.02 -20.25
CA GLU A 92 -12.83 27.54 -19.29
C GLU A 92 -12.28 26.40 -18.42
N LYS A 93 -11.61 25.41 -19.02
CA LYS A 93 -10.95 24.32 -18.28
C LYS A 93 -9.87 24.83 -17.33
N THR A 94 -9.10 25.84 -17.74
CA THR A 94 -8.04 26.42 -16.91
C THR A 94 -8.63 27.23 -15.76
N SER A 95 -9.70 28.00 -16.01
CA SER A 95 -10.43 28.73 -14.96
C SER A 95 -10.99 27.78 -13.89
N GLY A 96 -11.63 26.68 -14.30
CA GLY A 96 -12.15 25.69 -13.35
C GLY A 96 -11.04 25.01 -12.53
N LYS A 97 -9.86 24.77 -13.13
CA LYS A 97 -8.69 24.26 -12.39
C LYS A 97 -8.14 25.27 -11.38
N ILE A 98 -8.15 26.56 -11.71
CA ILE A 98 -7.70 27.62 -10.80
C ILE A 98 -8.64 27.70 -9.59
N GLU A 99 -9.96 27.69 -9.81
CA GLU A 99 -10.96 27.70 -8.73
C GLU A 99 -10.81 26.48 -7.83
N ALA A 100 -10.71 25.27 -8.41
CA ALA A 100 -10.50 24.05 -7.65
C ALA A 100 -9.19 24.08 -6.82
N LYS A 101 -8.09 24.55 -7.42
CA LYS A 101 -6.80 24.69 -6.72
C LYS A 101 -6.80 25.79 -5.65
N THR A 102 -7.62 26.83 -5.83
CA THR A 102 -7.78 27.90 -4.84
C THR A 102 -8.52 27.38 -3.61
N LEU A 103 -9.61 26.62 -3.81
CA LEU A 103 -10.33 25.95 -2.72
C LEU A 103 -9.45 24.92 -2.00
N GLU A 104 -8.66 24.13 -2.74
CA GLU A 104 -7.71 23.16 -2.16
C GLU A 104 -6.65 23.88 -1.30
N LYS A 105 -6.16 25.04 -1.75
CA LYS A 105 -5.21 25.85 -0.97
C LYS A 105 -5.82 26.36 0.33
N GLU A 106 -7.05 26.86 0.29
CA GLU A 106 -7.76 27.33 1.48
C GLU A 106 -7.95 26.19 2.49
N GLN A 107 -8.44 25.03 2.04
CA GLN A 107 -8.61 23.84 2.90
C GLN A 107 -7.29 23.34 3.50
N LEU A 108 -6.20 23.35 2.72
CA LEU A 108 -4.88 22.98 3.22
C LEU A 108 -4.36 23.99 4.24
N THR A 109 -4.67 25.28 4.07
CA THR A 109 -4.26 26.33 5.02
C THR A 109 -4.98 26.14 6.36
N GLU A 110 -6.29 25.89 6.35
CA GLU A 110 -7.07 25.58 7.56
C GLU A 110 -6.55 24.30 8.25
N SER A 111 -6.22 23.27 7.47
CA SER A 111 -5.68 22.01 7.99
C SER A 111 -4.29 22.20 8.64
N ILE A 112 -3.43 23.04 8.05
CA ILE A 112 -2.12 23.37 8.62
C ILE A 112 -2.29 24.12 9.95
N GLU A 113 -3.21 25.08 10.03
CA GLU A 113 -3.47 25.81 11.27
C GLU A 113 -3.98 24.88 12.39
N ALA A 114 -4.91 23.97 12.06
CA ALA A 114 -5.41 22.97 12.99
C ALA A 114 -4.31 22.02 13.48
N LEU A 115 -3.52 21.45 12.57
CA LEU A 115 -2.42 20.54 12.91
C LEU A 115 -1.31 21.24 13.70
N THR A 116 -1.03 22.52 13.41
CA THR A 116 -0.06 23.31 14.18
C THR A 116 -0.51 23.50 15.62
N LYS A 117 -1.81 23.72 15.83
CA LYS A 117 -2.39 23.81 17.17
C LYS A 117 -2.31 22.49 17.91
N GLU A 118 -2.70 21.39 17.28
CA GLU A 118 -2.62 20.04 17.87
C GLU A 118 -1.17 19.66 18.24
N LEU A 119 -0.18 19.97 17.39
CA LEU A 119 1.24 19.76 17.70
C LEU A 119 1.65 20.52 18.96
N SER A 120 1.24 21.77 19.12
CA SER A 120 1.56 22.56 20.31
C SER A 120 0.95 21.98 21.59
N GLU A 121 -0.26 21.42 21.52
CA GLU A 121 -0.93 20.76 22.64
C GLU A 121 -0.24 19.43 23.00
N LEU A 122 0.18 18.66 21.99
CA LEU A 122 0.93 17.42 22.17
C LEU A 122 2.33 17.66 22.75
N GLU A 123 3.04 18.70 22.31
CA GLU A 123 4.33 19.09 22.88
C GLU A 123 4.19 19.49 24.36
N ALA A 124 3.14 20.23 24.72
CA ALA A 124 2.85 20.58 26.10
C ALA A 124 2.49 19.35 26.97
N SER A 125 1.76 18.38 26.40
CA SER A 125 1.48 17.13 27.09
C SER A 125 2.73 16.26 27.27
N ALA A 126 3.61 16.23 26.27
CA ALA A 126 4.86 15.47 26.31
C ALA A 126 5.83 16.03 27.37
N THR A 127 5.93 17.35 27.50
CA THR A 127 6.75 17.98 28.56
C THR A 127 6.19 17.71 29.94
N ALA A 128 4.87 17.85 30.15
CA ALA A 128 4.23 17.49 31.41
C ALA A 128 4.47 16.02 31.80
N ALA A 129 4.33 15.09 30.84
CA ALA A 129 4.61 13.68 31.07
C ALA A 129 6.11 13.39 31.36
N ALA A 130 7.03 14.19 30.82
CA ALA A 130 8.46 14.07 31.12
C ALA A 130 8.76 14.53 32.56
N ASP A 131 8.13 15.62 33.01
CA ASP A 131 8.26 16.13 34.37
C ASP A 131 7.68 15.15 35.40
N ASP A 132 6.50 14.57 35.13
CA ASP A 132 5.89 13.54 35.98
C ASP A 132 6.77 12.29 36.10
N ARG A 133 7.36 11.82 34.98
CA ARG A 133 8.29 10.68 35.01
C ARG A 133 9.57 11.00 35.78
N ALA A 134 10.08 12.23 35.70
CA ALA A 134 11.26 12.65 36.45
C ALA A 134 10.99 12.67 37.96
N GLU A 135 9.81 13.15 38.38
CA GLU A 135 9.40 13.16 39.79
C GLU A 135 9.15 11.73 40.31
N GLN A 136 8.46 10.88 39.55
CA GLN A 136 8.26 9.47 39.89
C GLN A 136 9.59 8.72 40.03
N LYS A 137 10.55 8.97 39.14
CA LYS A 137 11.90 8.38 39.22
C LYS A 137 12.60 8.78 40.51
N LYS A 138 12.53 10.06 40.90
CA LYS A 138 13.12 10.57 42.15
C LYS A 138 12.48 9.93 43.38
N GLN A 139 11.15 9.79 43.40
CA GLN A 139 10.43 9.11 44.48
C GLN A 139 10.79 7.62 44.57
N HIS A 140 10.97 6.96 43.41
CA HIS A 140 11.41 5.57 43.34
C HIS A 140 12.85 5.40 43.87
N GLU A 141 13.79 6.25 43.46
CA GLU A 141 15.18 6.23 43.95
C GLU A 141 15.26 6.41 45.47
N GLN A 142 14.44 7.32 46.03
CA GLN A 142 14.33 7.51 47.47
C GLN A 142 13.76 6.26 48.16
N SER A 143 12.68 5.68 47.62
CA SER A 143 12.08 4.45 48.15
C SER A 143 13.05 3.28 48.14
N VAL A 144 13.84 3.12 47.06
CA VAL A 144 14.89 2.10 46.96
C VAL A 144 15.97 2.31 48.02
N LYS A 145 16.36 3.56 48.29
CA LYS A 145 17.33 3.88 49.34
C LYS A 145 16.79 3.51 50.73
N ASP A 146 15.54 3.86 51.02
CA ASP A 146 14.89 3.55 52.30
C ASP A 146 14.73 2.04 52.51
N LEU A 147 14.40 1.29 51.46
CA LEU A 147 14.36 -0.17 51.50
C LEU A 147 15.74 -0.78 51.76
N LYS A 148 16.81 -0.27 51.13
CA LYS A 148 18.18 -0.73 51.40
C LYS A 148 18.59 -0.51 52.85
N MET A 149 18.34 0.68 53.39
CA MET A 149 18.61 0.98 54.80
C MET A 149 17.81 0.05 55.73
N THR A 150 16.58 -0.27 55.35
CA THR A 150 15.75 -1.24 56.10
C THR A 150 16.36 -2.65 56.07
N ILE A 151 16.82 -3.12 54.91
CA ILE A 151 17.49 -4.42 54.77
C ILE A 151 18.76 -4.50 55.62
N GLU A 152 19.58 -3.45 55.61
CA GLU A 152 20.80 -3.37 56.43
C GLU A 152 20.47 -3.39 57.93
N SER A 153 19.41 -2.69 58.34
CA SER A 153 18.93 -2.70 59.74
C SER A 153 18.40 -4.09 60.16
N LEU A 154 17.77 -4.83 59.25
CA LEU A 154 17.32 -6.20 59.51
C LEU A 154 18.51 -7.16 59.57
N GLY A 155 19.50 -7.02 58.69
CA GLY A 155 20.72 -7.81 58.72
C GLY A 155 21.50 -7.64 60.03
N THR A 156 21.61 -6.41 60.54
CA THR A 156 22.24 -6.14 61.85
C THR A 156 21.43 -6.66 63.03
N ALA A 157 20.10 -6.67 62.95
CA ALA A 157 19.24 -7.27 63.96
C ALA A 157 19.39 -8.80 64.00
N VAL A 158 19.48 -9.45 62.82
CA VAL A 158 19.70 -10.90 62.70
C VAL A 158 21.07 -11.28 63.28
N THR A 159 22.15 -10.58 62.93
CA THR A 159 23.47 -10.87 63.48
C THR A 159 23.54 -10.64 64.99
N SER A 160 22.83 -9.64 65.52
CA SER A 160 22.73 -9.40 66.96
C SER A 160 21.95 -10.50 67.69
N LEU A 161 20.92 -11.05 67.06
CA LEU A 161 20.16 -12.20 67.57
C LEU A 161 20.98 -13.50 67.52
N GLU A 162 21.75 -13.72 66.47
CA GLU A 162 22.65 -14.88 66.33
C GLU A 162 23.83 -14.83 67.32
N ALA A 163 24.34 -13.64 67.63
CA ALA A 163 25.40 -13.45 68.62
C ALA A 163 24.92 -13.59 70.08
N SER A 164 23.61 -13.54 70.33
CA SER A 164 23.03 -13.60 71.67
C SER A 164 22.64 -15.05 72.02
N GLN A 165 23.51 -15.76 72.73
CA GLN A 165 23.08 -16.98 73.44
C GLN A 165 22.07 -16.59 74.53
N VAL A 166 20.84 -17.09 74.34
CA VAL A 166 19.64 -16.98 75.19
C VAL A 166 19.90 -16.56 76.65
N ASN A 167 19.54 -15.32 77.01
CA ASN A 167 18.68 -15.09 78.19
C ASN A 167 18.11 -13.67 78.27
N GLN A 168 16.79 -13.66 78.48
CA GLN A 168 15.92 -12.67 79.14
C GLN A 168 16.21 -11.18 78.94
N ASP A 169 15.47 -10.57 78.00
CA ASP A 169 14.85 -9.26 78.25
C ASP A 169 13.56 -9.10 77.44
N VAL A 170 12.47 -8.81 78.15
CA VAL A 170 11.08 -8.75 77.67
C VAL A 170 10.83 -7.51 76.77
N ALA A 171 11.85 -6.70 76.48
CA ALA A 171 11.74 -5.46 75.74
C ALA A 171 11.68 -5.61 74.20
N LEU A 172 12.03 -6.78 73.64
CA LEU A 172 12.08 -7.01 72.18
C LEU A 172 10.76 -7.49 71.57
N LEU A 173 9.78 -7.90 72.37
CA LEU A 173 8.51 -8.48 71.90
C LEU A 173 7.53 -7.45 71.30
N SER A 174 7.75 -6.15 71.50
CA SER A 174 6.88 -5.10 70.93
C SER A 174 7.22 -4.71 69.48
N LYS A 175 8.36 -5.16 68.93
CA LYS A 175 8.73 -4.91 67.52
C LYS A 175 8.48 -6.08 66.57
N VAL A 176 8.18 -7.27 67.09
CA VAL A 176 8.01 -8.50 66.28
C VAL A 176 6.56 -8.73 65.83
N MET A 177 5.60 -7.94 66.32
CA MET A 177 4.17 -8.10 66.03
C MET A 177 3.67 -7.53 64.67
N GLN A 178 4.54 -7.34 63.68
CA GLN A 178 4.16 -6.87 62.33
C GLN A 178 4.63 -7.79 61.19
N ILE A 179 4.63 -9.11 61.37
CA ILE A 179 4.97 -10.04 60.29
C ILE A 179 3.79 -10.96 59.92
N PRO A 180 2.86 -10.49 59.05
CA PRO A 180 2.09 -11.39 58.19
C PRO A 180 2.45 -11.28 56.69
N LEU A 181 3.23 -10.29 56.27
CA LEU A 181 3.41 -9.98 54.83
C LEU A 181 4.60 -10.71 54.17
N VAL A 182 5.65 -11.04 54.94
CA VAL A 182 6.95 -11.48 54.39
C VAL A 182 6.95 -12.97 53.99
N LEU A 183 6.17 -13.81 54.67
CA LEU A 183 6.09 -15.24 54.34
C LEU A 183 5.43 -15.50 52.98
N VAL A 184 4.52 -14.60 52.56
CA VAL A 184 3.86 -14.67 51.25
C VAL A 184 4.83 -14.22 50.15
N ALA A 185 5.62 -13.17 50.39
CA ALA A 185 6.57 -12.64 49.40
C ALA A 185 7.73 -13.60 49.08
N LEU A 186 8.28 -14.29 50.09
CA LEU A 186 9.36 -15.25 49.88
C LEU A 186 8.91 -16.51 49.11
N SER A 187 7.64 -16.91 49.26
CA SER A 187 7.06 -18.00 48.46
C SER A 187 6.89 -17.63 46.98
N GLN A 188 6.68 -16.35 46.66
CA GLN A 188 6.49 -15.86 45.30
C GLN A 188 7.81 -15.72 44.53
N GLU A 189 8.91 -15.36 45.20
CA GLU A 189 10.24 -15.28 44.56
C GLU A 189 10.80 -16.65 44.16
N GLU A 190 10.62 -17.69 44.97
CA GLU A 190 11.08 -19.04 44.62
C GLU A 190 10.26 -19.66 43.49
N GLN A 191 8.95 -19.38 43.44
CA GLN A 191 8.09 -19.79 42.32
C GLN A 191 8.43 -19.04 41.02
N ALA A 192 8.73 -17.75 41.10
CA ALA A 192 9.16 -16.95 39.94
C ALA A 192 10.50 -17.45 39.35
N LYS A 193 11.47 -17.78 40.21
CA LYS A 193 12.79 -18.29 39.75
C LYS A 193 12.69 -19.67 39.08
N LYS A 194 11.83 -20.56 39.57
CA LYS A 194 11.56 -21.86 38.91
C LYS A 194 10.86 -21.68 37.56
N HIS A 195 9.86 -20.82 37.49
CA HIS A 195 9.15 -20.53 36.23
C HIS A 195 10.03 -19.88 35.16
N VAL A 196 10.93 -18.98 35.54
CA VAL A 196 11.89 -18.36 34.60
C VAL A 196 12.84 -19.43 34.06
N THR A 197 13.38 -20.30 34.92
CA THR A 197 14.35 -21.34 34.52
C THR A 197 13.71 -22.41 33.61
N GLU A 198 12.46 -22.81 33.86
CA GLU A 198 11.71 -23.71 32.96
C GLU A 198 11.30 -23.03 31.65
N ARG A 199 10.95 -21.73 31.66
CA ARG A 199 10.66 -20.94 30.46
C ARG A 199 11.89 -20.78 29.57
N THR A 200 13.06 -20.48 30.12
CA THR A 200 14.30 -20.36 29.32
C THR A 200 14.68 -21.71 28.69
N LYS A 201 14.42 -22.82 29.38
CA LYS A 201 14.60 -24.18 28.83
C LYS A 201 13.60 -24.52 27.72
N ALA A 202 12.37 -24.00 27.79
CA ALA A 202 11.36 -24.17 26.75
C ALA A 202 11.69 -23.33 25.50
N VAL A 203 12.08 -22.06 25.66
CA VAL A 203 12.46 -21.15 24.56
C VAL A 203 13.65 -21.68 23.76
N LEU A 204 14.62 -22.33 24.42
CA LEU A 204 15.79 -22.94 23.77
C LEU A 204 15.50 -24.31 23.11
N ALA A 205 14.31 -24.88 23.32
CA ALA A 205 13.96 -26.23 22.86
C ALA A 205 12.88 -26.27 21.75
N MET A 206 12.47 -25.13 21.20
CA MET A 206 11.33 -25.10 20.27
C MET A 206 11.70 -25.35 18.81
N ASP A 207 10.90 -26.21 18.19
CA ASP A 207 10.90 -26.47 16.76
C ASP A 207 10.31 -25.26 16.01
N PRO A 208 11.04 -24.64 15.06
CA PRO A 208 10.55 -23.54 14.23
C PRO A 208 9.33 -23.92 13.37
N LEU A 209 8.90 -25.18 13.39
CA LEU A 209 7.72 -25.70 12.69
C LEU A 209 6.49 -25.93 13.59
N THR A 210 6.44 -25.32 14.79
CA THR A 210 5.29 -25.49 15.70
C THR A 210 3.97 -25.24 14.96
N PRO A 211 3.10 -26.25 14.79
CA PRO A 211 1.90 -26.10 13.97
C PRO A 211 0.86 -25.27 14.74
N PHE A 212 0.66 -24.03 14.30
CA PHE A 212 -0.45 -23.20 14.76
C PHE A 212 -1.78 -23.78 14.25
N THR A 213 -2.81 -23.86 15.10
CA THR A 213 -4.09 -24.48 14.72
C THR A 213 -5.08 -23.48 14.14
N ASN A 214 -4.93 -22.21 14.50
CA ASN A 214 -5.68 -21.07 13.99
C ASN A 214 -4.79 -19.80 13.95
N PHE A 215 -5.27 -18.73 13.31
CA PHE A 215 -4.54 -17.48 13.12
C PHE A 215 -4.08 -16.83 14.43
N VAL A 216 -4.93 -16.85 15.46
CA VAL A 216 -4.65 -16.18 16.75
C VAL A 216 -3.70 -16.99 17.61
N ASP A 217 -3.61 -18.32 17.41
CA ASP A 217 -2.66 -19.16 18.14
C ASP A 217 -1.22 -18.70 17.96
N ALA A 218 -0.86 -18.15 16.80
CA ALA A 218 0.48 -17.58 16.58
C ALA A 218 0.75 -16.41 17.53
N PHE A 219 -0.24 -15.52 17.70
CA PHE A 219 -0.13 -14.38 18.62
C PHE A 219 -0.11 -14.83 20.08
N ASP A 220 -0.95 -15.80 20.45
CA ASP A 220 -0.98 -16.38 21.79
C ASP A 220 0.28 -17.17 22.13
N HIS A 221 0.91 -17.78 21.12
CA HIS A 221 2.20 -18.42 21.23
C HIS A 221 3.28 -17.39 21.57
N TRP A 222 3.40 -16.31 20.79
CA TRP A 222 4.40 -15.28 21.04
C TRP A 222 4.16 -14.51 22.34
N ALA A 223 2.91 -14.33 22.79
CA ALA A 223 2.61 -13.80 24.12
C ALA A 223 3.14 -14.68 25.26
N LYS A 224 3.29 -15.99 25.04
CA LYS A 224 3.91 -16.91 26.02
C LYS A 224 5.43 -16.92 25.93
N VAL A 225 5.98 -16.80 24.73
CA VAL A 225 7.44 -16.89 24.46
C VAL A 225 8.14 -15.56 24.74
N TYR A 226 7.58 -14.44 24.27
CA TYR A 226 8.13 -13.09 24.35
C TYR A 226 7.14 -12.11 24.98
N PRO A 227 6.64 -12.36 26.22
CA PRO A 227 5.54 -11.59 26.82
C PRO A 227 5.81 -10.08 26.88
N GLU A 228 7.04 -9.69 27.25
CA GLU A 228 7.44 -8.30 27.46
C GLU A 228 8.03 -7.64 26.19
N SER A 229 8.28 -8.41 25.13
CA SER A 229 8.78 -7.84 23.88
C SER A 229 7.66 -7.10 23.16
N CYS A 230 7.98 -5.97 22.55
CA CYS A 230 7.02 -5.18 21.79
C CYS A 230 6.48 -5.96 20.58
N ALA A 231 5.18 -6.20 20.55
CA ALA A 231 4.48 -6.87 19.46
C ALA A 231 4.02 -5.91 18.38
N VAL A 232 3.45 -4.77 18.80
CA VAL A 232 2.89 -3.77 17.89
C VAL A 232 3.19 -2.37 18.40
N SER A 233 3.46 -1.45 17.48
CA SER A 233 3.56 -0.02 17.77
C SER A 233 2.96 0.81 16.65
N ASP A 234 2.19 1.84 16.99
CA ASP A 234 1.50 2.73 16.03
C ASP A 234 1.96 4.20 16.12
N GLY A 235 3.11 4.45 16.75
CA GLY A 235 3.67 5.80 16.95
C GLY A 235 3.11 6.53 18.17
N CYS A 236 1.91 6.18 18.65
CA CYS A 236 1.36 6.70 19.89
C CYS A 236 1.50 5.72 21.05
N VAL A 237 1.29 4.43 20.77
CA VAL A 237 1.30 3.34 21.74
C VAL A 237 2.25 2.25 21.27
N GLU A 238 2.95 1.63 22.22
CA GLU A 238 3.64 0.37 22.03
C GLU A 238 3.01 -0.66 22.96
N LEU A 239 2.59 -1.80 22.42
CA LEU A 239 2.07 -2.91 23.20
C LEU A 239 3.05 -4.08 23.14
N SER A 240 3.35 -4.67 24.29
CA SER A 240 4.01 -5.97 24.38
C SER A 240 3.11 -7.09 23.85
N TRP A 241 3.67 -8.27 23.58
CA TRP A 241 2.85 -9.42 23.16
C TRP A 241 1.80 -9.79 24.21
N LEU A 242 2.13 -9.68 25.50
CA LEU A 242 1.19 -9.93 26.59
C LEU A 242 0.08 -8.86 26.64
N GLU A 243 0.44 -7.58 26.46
CA GLU A 243 -0.54 -6.48 26.44
C GLU A 243 -1.46 -6.56 25.23
N LEU A 244 -0.93 -6.88 24.04
CA LEU A 244 -1.73 -7.09 22.82
C LEU A 244 -2.72 -8.25 23.00
N GLN A 245 -2.26 -9.37 23.58
CA GLN A 245 -3.14 -10.49 23.93
C GLN A 245 -4.23 -10.06 24.91
N GLY A 246 -3.87 -9.35 25.98
CA GLY A 246 -4.79 -8.85 26.99
C GLY A 246 -5.87 -7.93 26.40
N LEU A 247 -5.45 -6.95 25.60
CA LEU A 247 -6.37 -6.05 24.90
C LEU A 247 -7.29 -6.81 23.94
N SER A 248 -6.74 -7.75 23.16
CA SER A 248 -7.53 -8.58 22.26
C SER A 248 -8.57 -9.43 23.00
N LEU A 249 -8.23 -10.01 24.15
CA LEU A 249 -9.17 -10.77 24.98
C LEU A 249 -10.26 -9.87 25.60
N ALA A 250 -9.90 -8.65 26.01
CA ALA A 250 -10.86 -7.70 26.54
C ALA A 250 -11.90 -7.29 25.48
N VAL A 251 -11.46 -6.97 24.26
CA VAL A 251 -12.38 -6.70 23.15
C VAL A 251 -13.18 -7.97 22.78
N ALA A 252 -12.55 -9.15 22.81
CA ALA A 252 -13.24 -10.40 22.51
C ALA A 252 -14.39 -10.68 23.48
N SER A 253 -14.25 -10.32 24.76
CA SER A 253 -15.34 -10.43 25.74
C SER A 253 -16.55 -9.57 25.37
N HIS A 254 -16.34 -8.36 24.83
CA HIS A 254 -17.43 -7.51 24.36
C HIS A 254 -18.08 -8.08 23.11
N VAL A 255 -17.28 -8.62 22.17
CA VAL A 255 -17.82 -9.31 20.99
C VAL A 255 -18.66 -10.54 21.40
N GLN A 256 -18.22 -11.30 22.39
CA GLN A 256 -18.95 -12.46 22.92
C GLN A 256 -20.32 -12.05 23.49
N GLN A 257 -20.38 -10.97 24.26
CA GLN A 257 -21.65 -10.43 24.77
C GLN A 257 -22.61 -10.06 23.65
N GLN A 258 -22.09 -9.54 22.53
CA GLN A 258 -22.94 -9.32 21.36
C GLN A 258 -23.44 -10.66 20.81
N MET A 259 -22.59 -11.67 20.61
CA MET A 259 -22.99 -12.99 20.09
C MET A 259 -24.08 -13.70 20.92
N GLU A 260 -24.15 -13.43 22.23
CA GLU A 260 -25.20 -13.98 23.11
C GLU A 260 -26.60 -13.43 22.79
N VAL A 261 -26.68 -12.23 22.20
CA VAL A 261 -27.95 -11.63 21.74
C VAL A 261 -28.43 -12.34 20.47
N GLU A 262 -27.55 -12.46 19.48
CA GLU A 262 -27.85 -13.05 18.17
C GLU A 262 -26.56 -13.52 17.48
N PRO A 263 -26.58 -14.64 16.72
CA PRO A 263 -25.41 -15.11 15.97
C PRO A 263 -24.77 -14.01 15.11
N ILE A 264 -23.43 -14.03 15.07
CA ILE A 264 -22.64 -13.18 14.18
C ILE A 264 -21.98 -14.10 13.16
N GLU A 265 -22.35 -13.95 11.89
CA GLU A 265 -21.75 -14.67 10.77
C GLU A 265 -20.59 -13.88 10.18
N VAL A 266 -20.67 -12.55 10.18
CA VAL A 266 -19.63 -11.64 9.70
C VAL A 266 -19.57 -10.41 10.61
N ALA A 267 -18.35 -10.06 11.03
CA ALA A 267 -18.07 -8.80 11.73
C ALA A 267 -17.27 -7.85 10.84
N ALA A 268 -17.75 -6.62 10.70
CA ALA A 268 -17.02 -5.56 10.04
C ALA A 268 -16.23 -4.73 11.05
N ILE A 269 -15.04 -4.27 10.68
CA ILE A 269 -14.21 -3.38 11.51
C ILE A 269 -13.93 -2.13 10.70
N TYR A 270 -14.47 -1.00 11.15
CA TYR A 270 -14.28 0.33 10.56
C TYR A 270 -13.42 1.17 11.49
N SER A 271 -12.13 1.25 11.20
CA SER A 271 -11.13 1.93 12.03
C SER A 271 -9.90 2.25 11.19
N ARG A 272 -9.15 3.31 11.55
CA ARG A 272 -7.77 3.47 11.08
C ARG A 272 -6.91 2.34 11.63
N ARG A 273 -5.87 1.97 10.89
CA ARG A 273 -4.84 1.04 11.38
C ARG A 273 -4.17 1.63 12.63
N SER A 274 -4.13 0.81 13.67
CA SER A 274 -3.60 1.14 15.01
C SER A 274 -3.43 -0.15 15.80
N SER A 275 -2.81 -0.07 16.98
CA SER A 275 -2.69 -1.20 17.90
C SER A 275 -4.07 -1.73 18.32
N LEU A 276 -5.06 -0.84 18.47
CA LEU A 276 -6.45 -1.20 18.79
C LEU A 276 -7.15 -1.89 17.62
N TRP A 277 -6.91 -1.45 16.37
CA TRP A 277 -7.42 -2.13 15.18
C TRP A 277 -6.89 -3.57 15.06
N LEU A 278 -5.60 -3.78 15.33
CA LEU A 278 -5.02 -5.12 15.34
C LEU A 278 -5.66 -5.97 16.45
N ALA A 279 -5.76 -5.43 17.67
CA ALA A 279 -6.37 -6.13 18.79
C ALA A 279 -7.85 -6.49 18.54
N ALA A 280 -8.62 -5.58 17.93
CA ALA A 280 -10.00 -5.80 17.54
C ALA A 280 -10.13 -6.87 16.45
N THR A 281 -9.20 -6.90 15.49
CA THR A 281 -9.14 -7.97 14.49
C THR A 281 -8.91 -9.32 15.16
N LEU A 282 -7.88 -9.42 16.02
CA LEU A 282 -7.60 -10.64 16.78
C LEU A 282 -8.81 -11.04 17.65
N ALA A 283 -9.49 -10.07 18.26
CA ALA A 283 -10.65 -10.31 19.11
C ALA A 283 -11.82 -10.97 18.37
N VAL A 284 -12.11 -10.52 17.15
CA VAL A 284 -13.13 -11.11 16.28
C VAL A 284 -12.74 -12.54 15.88
N VAL A 285 -11.48 -12.75 15.49
CA VAL A 285 -10.99 -14.08 15.09
C VAL A 285 -10.99 -15.07 16.25
N ARG A 286 -10.72 -14.62 17.50
CA ARG A 286 -10.86 -15.45 18.72
C ARG A 286 -12.26 -16.04 18.89
N GLN A 287 -13.28 -15.31 18.42
CA GLN A 287 -14.66 -15.76 18.48
C GLN A 287 -15.04 -16.70 17.33
N GLY A 288 -14.11 -17.01 16.42
CA GLY A 288 -14.36 -17.84 15.24
C GLY A 288 -15.30 -17.18 14.23
N VAL A 289 -15.42 -15.85 14.29
CA VAL A 289 -16.20 -15.04 13.37
C VAL A 289 -15.25 -14.52 12.28
N PRO A 290 -15.54 -14.70 10.98
CA PRO A 290 -14.75 -14.07 9.93
C PRO A 290 -14.96 -12.56 9.94
N PHE A 291 -13.86 -11.82 9.76
CA PHE A 291 -13.91 -10.36 9.72
C PHE A 291 -13.90 -9.81 8.29
N VAL A 292 -14.31 -8.55 8.15
CA VAL A 292 -14.02 -7.73 6.97
C VAL A 292 -13.57 -6.34 7.43
N TRP A 293 -12.47 -5.84 6.89
CA TRP A 293 -12.04 -4.48 7.18
C TRP A 293 -12.74 -3.48 6.26
N MET A 294 -13.12 -2.35 6.82
CA MET A 294 -13.63 -1.20 6.10
C MET A 294 -12.67 -0.03 6.32
N GLY A 295 -12.21 0.59 5.24
CA GLY A 295 -11.17 1.61 5.28
C GLY A 295 -11.69 3.00 5.64
N CYS A 296 -10.86 3.82 6.27
CA CYS A 296 -11.13 5.24 6.54
C CYS A 296 -9.83 6.05 6.67
N GLU A 297 -8.81 5.65 5.91
CA GLU A 297 -7.43 6.08 6.11
C GLU A 297 -6.77 6.67 4.86
N LEU A 298 -7.35 6.46 3.68
CA LEU A 298 -6.77 6.99 2.46
C LEU A 298 -6.94 8.51 2.39
N SER A 299 -5.84 9.24 2.20
CA SER A 299 -5.88 10.66 1.84
C SER A 299 -6.28 10.82 0.35
N LYS A 300 -5.66 10.00 -0.51
CA LYS A 300 -5.93 9.90 -1.95
C LYS A 300 -6.71 8.62 -2.24
N GLY A 301 -7.85 8.74 -2.93
CA GLY A 301 -8.71 7.59 -3.24
C GLY A 301 -9.83 7.31 -2.23
N ARG A 302 -10.20 8.30 -1.40
CA ARG A 302 -11.33 8.24 -0.46
C ARG A 302 -12.63 7.76 -1.12
N GLU A 303 -12.88 8.18 -2.36
CA GLU A 303 -14.07 7.73 -3.12
C GLU A 303 -14.06 6.22 -3.37
N LYS A 304 -12.91 5.64 -3.70
CA LYS A 304 -12.75 4.20 -3.92
C LYS A 304 -12.91 3.41 -2.61
N GLU A 305 -12.34 3.94 -1.52
CA GLU A 305 -12.50 3.39 -0.17
C GLU A 305 -13.96 3.43 0.27
N MET A 306 -14.64 4.56 0.11
CA MET A 306 -16.07 4.72 0.38
C MET A 306 -16.90 3.76 -0.48
N GLN A 307 -16.63 3.66 -1.77
CA GLN A 307 -17.34 2.75 -2.67
C GLN A 307 -17.19 1.29 -2.20
N GLN A 308 -15.97 0.85 -1.87
CA GLN A 308 -15.75 -0.51 -1.38
C GLN A 308 -16.45 -0.76 -0.04
N ASN A 309 -16.43 0.20 0.88
CA ASN A 309 -17.16 0.12 2.14
C ASN A 309 -18.68 -0.04 1.92
N GLN A 310 -19.25 0.72 0.99
CA GLN A 310 -20.67 0.57 0.64
C GLN A 310 -20.96 -0.81 0.02
N GLU A 311 -20.07 -1.33 -0.83
CA GLU A 311 -20.18 -2.67 -1.40
C GLU A 311 -20.11 -3.76 -0.34
N ILE A 312 -19.19 -3.65 0.63
CA ILE A 312 -19.08 -4.54 1.80
C ILE A 312 -20.40 -4.59 2.56
N LEU A 313 -20.97 -3.43 2.91
CA LEU A 313 -22.24 -3.37 3.66
C LEU A 313 -23.40 -3.99 2.87
N ARG A 314 -23.48 -3.75 1.56
CA ARG A 314 -24.54 -4.29 0.70
C ARG A 314 -24.44 -5.81 0.52
N LEU A 315 -23.22 -6.31 0.32
CA LEU A 315 -22.95 -7.71 -0.02
C LEU A 315 -22.90 -8.60 1.23
N LEU A 316 -22.06 -8.25 2.20
CA LEU A 316 -21.78 -9.09 3.37
C LEU A 316 -22.75 -8.86 4.52
N ARG A 317 -23.40 -7.69 4.58
CA ARG A 317 -24.46 -7.35 5.55
C ARG A 317 -24.05 -7.74 7.00
N PRO A 318 -22.91 -7.23 7.49
CA PRO A 318 -22.34 -7.66 8.77
C PRO A 318 -23.33 -7.48 9.92
N GLN A 319 -23.37 -8.43 10.85
CA GLN A 319 -24.27 -8.38 12.02
C GLN A 319 -23.66 -7.61 13.19
N LEU A 320 -22.35 -7.41 13.16
CA LEU A 320 -21.60 -6.62 14.12
C LEU A 320 -20.64 -5.68 13.38
N LEU A 321 -20.60 -4.43 13.81
CA LEU A 321 -19.68 -3.41 13.31
C LEU A 321 -18.86 -2.86 14.49
N LEU A 322 -17.54 -3.06 14.45
CA LEU A 322 -16.61 -2.48 15.40
C LEU A 322 -16.15 -1.13 14.86
N LEU A 323 -16.32 -0.07 15.65
CA LEU A 323 -16.10 1.31 15.24
C LEU A 323 -14.92 1.93 16.00
N GLY A 324 -13.79 2.14 15.32
CA GLY A 324 -12.69 2.96 15.83
C GLY A 324 -12.83 4.44 15.50
N GLN A 325 -13.80 4.79 14.65
CA GLN A 325 -14.18 6.15 14.28
C GLN A 325 -15.68 6.23 14.04
N ASP A 326 -16.22 7.44 14.05
CA ASP A 326 -17.61 7.69 13.70
C ASP A 326 -17.90 7.26 12.26
N LEU A 327 -19.01 6.55 12.08
CA LEU A 327 -19.42 6.06 10.77
C LEU A 327 -20.08 7.21 9.97
N PRO A 328 -19.63 7.48 8.74
CA PRO A 328 -20.26 8.47 7.86
C PRO A 328 -21.75 8.19 7.67
N SER A 329 -22.52 9.27 7.44
CA SER A 329 -23.98 9.19 7.28
C SER A 329 -24.39 8.27 6.12
N GLU A 330 -23.60 8.26 5.05
CA GLU A 330 -23.77 7.49 3.84
C GLU A 330 -23.62 5.99 4.09
N LEU A 331 -22.71 5.59 4.99
CA LEU A 331 -22.55 4.21 5.40
C LEU A 331 -23.59 3.82 6.45
N THR A 332 -23.96 4.74 7.34
CA THR A 332 -25.00 4.54 8.35
C THR A 332 -26.34 4.20 7.72
N GLN A 333 -26.71 4.87 6.61
CA GLN A 333 -27.94 4.58 5.85
C GLN A 333 -27.97 3.19 5.22
N LEU A 334 -26.82 2.54 5.03
CA LEU A 334 -26.71 1.20 4.45
C LEU A 334 -26.71 0.09 5.50
N LEU A 335 -26.64 0.43 6.79
CA LEU A 335 -26.70 -0.56 7.87
C LEU A 335 -28.08 -1.23 7.88
N ARG A 336 -28.08 -2.56 7.96
CA ARG A 336 -29.33 -3.30 8.17
C ARG A 336 -29.89 -3.02 9.56
N HIS A 337 -31.22 -3.08 9.66
CA HIS A 337 -31.88 -3.23 10.96
C HIS A 337 -31.30 -4.45 11.69
N GLY A 338 -30.85 -4.24 12.93
CA GLY A 338 -30.21 -5.28 13.74
C GLY A 338 -28.68 -5.35 13.62
N CYS A 339 -28.04 -4.54 12.76
CA CYS A 339 -26.58 -4.39 12.78
C CYS A 339 -26.15 -3.72 14.09
N ARG A 340 -25.47 -4.48 14.96
CA ARG A 340 -24.99 -3.99 16.25
C ARG A 340 -23.70 -3.21 16.06
N GLN A 341 -23.53 -2.13 16.82
CA GLN A 341 -22.34 -1.29 16.77
C GLN A 341 -21.62 -1.37 18.11
N LEU A 342 -20.31 -1.65 18.06
CA LEU A 342 -19.42 -1.67 19.21
C LEU A 342 -18.33 -0.60 19.01
N VAL A 343 -18.37 0.46 19.81
CA VAL A 343 -17.36 1.52 19.75
C VAL A 343 -16.08 1.04 20.45
N LEU A 344 -14.95 1.18 19.76
CA LEU A 344 -13.61 0.89 20.25
C LEU A 344 -13.07 2.13 20.95
N GLU A 345 -13.20 2.20 22.27
CA GLU A 345 -12.65 3.31 23.05
C GLU A 345 -11.18 3.07 23.42
N LYS A 346 -10.35 4.13 23.39
CA LYS A 346 -8.95 4.08 23.88
C LYS A 346 -8.84 3.60 25.34
N ALA A 347 -9.89 3.80 26.15
CA ALA A 347 -9.95 3.37 27.55
C ALA A 347 -10.05 1.84 27.74
N GLN A 348 -10.23 1.07 26.66
CA GLN A 348 -10.27 -0.39 26.71
C GLN A 348 -8.89 -1.06 26.73
N VAL A 349 -7.77 -0.30 26.75
CA VAL A 349 -6.43 -0.83 27.07
C VAL A 349 -6.43 -1.23 28.55
N PRO A 350 -6.50 -2.53 28.88
CA PRO A 350 -6.51 -2.93 30.28
C PRO A 350 -5.10 -2.69 30.83
N VAL A 351 -5.04 -2.07 32.01
CA VAL A 351 -3.90 -2.17 32.94
C VAL A 351 -3.46 -3.64 33.03
N PRO A 352 -2.15 -3.96 33.08
CA PRO A 352 -1.64 -5.32 33.01
C PRO A 352 -2.41 -6.24 33.96
N VAL A 353 -3.16 -7.14 33.34
CA VAL A 353 -3.97 -8.12 34.04
C VAL A 353 -3.03 -9.21 34.55
N HIS A 354 -2.41 -8.97 35.69
CA HIS A 354 -1.93 -10.05 36.53
C HIS A 354 -3.15 -10.87 36.97
N GLN A 355 -3.39 -11.99 36.28
CA GLN A 355 -4.26 -13.09 36.69
C GLN A 355 -5.79 -12.92 36.60
N SER A 356 -6.35 -12.28 35.56
CA SER A 356 -7.74 -12.61 35.21
C SER A 356 -7.76 -13.94 34.47
N ARG A 357 -8.24 -14.98 35.16
CA ARG A 357 -8.76 -16.19 34.53
C ARG A 357 -9.98 -15.79 33.68
N HIS A 358 -9.74 -15.29 32.48
CA HIS A 358 -10.81 -15.20 31.50
C HIS A 358 -11.22 -16.61 31.13
N PRO A 359 -12.53 -16.94 31.15
CA PRO A 359 -12.97 -18.25 30.69
C PRO A 359 -12.47 -18.40 29.26
N ALA A 360 -11.73 -19.48 29.00
CA ALA A 360 -11.36 -19.87 27.64
C ALA A 360 -12.68 -19.97 26.86
N VAL A 361 -12.95 -19.00 25.99
CA VAL A 361 -14.10 -19.10 25.11
C VAL A 361 -13.80 -20.29 24.18
N PRO A 362 -14.54 -21.40 24.27
CA PRO A 362 -14.27 -22.53 23.40
C PRO A 362 -14.57 -22.07 21.97
N PRO A 363 -13.59 -22.12 21.06
CA PRO A 363 -13.78 -21.58 19.73
C PRO A 363 -14.91 -22.31 19.02
N ARG A 364 -15.98 -21.58 18.66
CA ARG A 364 -16.93 -22.09 17.67
C ARG A 364 -16.33 -21.80 16.29
N ARG A 365 -16.00 -22.85 15.52
CA ARG A 365 -15.43 -22.77 14.15
C ARG A 365 -13.95 -22.31 14.03
N ALA A 366 -13.09 -22.46 15.05
CA ALA A 366 -11.65 -22.12 14.94
C ALA A 366 -10.72 -23.28 14.55
N GLY A 367 -11.15 -24.12 13.60
CA GLY A 367 -10.24 -25.02 12.92
C GLY A 367 -9.55 -24.31 11.74
N ALA A 368 -8.46 -24.88 11.23
CA ALA A 368 -7.75 -24.36 10.05
C ALA A 368 -8.66 -24.14 8.82
N ASP A 369 -9.75 -24.91 8.69
CA ASP A 369 -10.70 -24.76 7.58
C ASP A 369 -11.76 -23.67 7.77
N GLY A 370 -11.80 -23.02 8.94
CA GLY A 370 -12.67 -21.88 9.19
C GLY A 370 -12.31 -20.68 8.31
N LEU A 371 -13.29 -19.82 8.02
CA LEU A 371 -13.03 -18.55 7.36
C LEU A 371 -12.32 -17.58 8.32
N LEU A 372 -11.26 -16.95 7.83
CA LEU A 372 -10.54 -15.87 8.50
C LEU A 372 -11.22 -14.53 8.21
N CYS A 373 -11.37 -14.21 6.92
CA CYS A 373 -11.88 -12.92 6.50
C CYS A 373 -12.46 -12.93 5.09
N PHE A 374 -13.17 -11.85 4.76
CA PHE A 374 -13.59 -11.53 3.40
C PHE A 374 -12.76 -10.39 2.85
N GLN A 375 -12.42 -10.46 1.57
CA GLN A 375 -11.71 -9.39 0.86
C GLN A 375 -12.41 -9.07 -0.45
N LEU A 376 -12.58 -7.78 -0.75
CA LEU A 376 -13.09 -7.35 -2.05
C LEU A 376 -11.92 -6.99 -2.97
N THR A 377 -11.91 -7.57 -4.17
CA THR A 377 -10.93 -7.27 -5.22
C THR A 377 -11.60 -6.58 -6.40
N GLY A 378 -10.94 -5.59 -6.97
CA GLY A 378 -11.42 -4.93 -8.20
C GLY A 378 -11.29 -5.91 -9.37
N GLY A 379 -12.39 -6.50 -9.81
CA GLY A 379 -12.39 -7.40 -10.96
C GLY A 379 -12.12 -6.66 -12.27
N THR A 380 -11.55 -7.35 -13.25
CA THR A 380 -11.41 -6.85 -14.64
C THR A 380 -12.75 -6.58 -15.33
N THR A 381 -13.86 -7.04 -14.74
CA THR A 381 -15.24 -6.88 -15.22
C THR A 381 -15.96 -5.65 -14.66
N GLY A 382 -15.28 -4.81 -13.86
CA GLY A 382 -15.85 -3.59 -13.28
C GLY A 382 -16.70 -3.79 -12.01
N ALA A 383 -17.06 -5.03 -11.67
CA ALA A 383 -17.67 -5.39 -10.39
C ALA A 383 -16.63 -6.00 -9.43
N SER A 384 -16.67 -5.60 -8.15
CA SER A 384 -15.80 -6.18 -7.13
C SER A 384 -16.16 -7.65 -6.87
N LYS A 385 -15.15 -8.52 -6.82
CA LYS A 385 -15.31 -9.91 -6.37
C LYS A 385 -15.09 -9.97 -4.88
N CYS A 386 -15.92 -10.73 -4.17
CA CYS A 386 -15.67 -11.04 -2.77
C CYS A 386 -15.00 -12.40 -2.67
N VAL A 387 -13.81 -12.42 -2.07
CA VAL A 387 -12.98 -13.60 -1.88
C VAL A 387 -13.05 -13.99 -0.41
N GLU A 388 -13.34 -15.26 -0.17
CA GLU A 388 -13.35 -15.87 1.16
C GLU A 388 -11.94 -16.40 1.46
N ILE A 389 -11.33 -15.90 2.53
CA ILE A 389 -9.99 -16.31 2.95
C ILE A 389 -10.11 -17.25 4.13
N ALA A 390 -9.59 -18.48 3.99
CA ALA A 390 -9.58 -19.48 5.05
C ALA A 390 -8.38 -19.29 5.99
N GLN A 391 -8.52 -19.67 7.26
CA GLN A 391 -7.43 -19.59 8.24
C GLN A 391 -6.20 -20.40 7.80
N ARG A 392 -6.40 -21.56 7.17
CA ARG A 392 -5.32 -22.40 6.62
C ARG A 392 -4.41 -21.67 5.64
N MET A 393 -4.90 -20.64 4.94
CA MET A 393 -4.09 -19.85 4.00
C MET A 393 -3.07 -19.00 4.78
N ALA A 394 -3.49 -18.35 5.88
CA ALA A 394 -2.57 -17.62 6.74
C ALA A 394 -1.60 -18.54 7.50
N LEU A 395 -2.08 -19.70 7.97
CA LEU A 395 -1.25 -20.72 8.62
C LEU A 395 -0.19 -21.29 7.67
N HIS A 396 -0.56 -21.49 6.40
CA HIS A 396 0.37 -21.89 5.34
C HIS A 396 1.46 -20.84 5.15
N GLU A 397 1.10 -19.56 5.13
CA GLU A 397 2.08 -18.46 5.08
C GLU A 397 3.02 -18.44 6.29
N PHE A 398 2.50 -18.63 7.51
CA PHE A 398 3.35 -18.66 8.71
C PHE A 398 4.46 -19.71 8.59
N LYS A 399 4.06 -20.93 8.19
CA LYS A 399 5.00 -22.03 7.97
C LYS A 399 5.96 -21.74 6.80
N ALA A 400 5.44 -21.17 5.72
CA ALA A 400 6.21 -20.86 4.52
C ALA A 400 7.31 -19.83 4.81
N TYR A 401 6.97 -18.73 5.48
CA TYR A 401 7.94 -17.70 5.85
C TYR A 401 8.99 -18.25 6.79
N ALA A 402 8.58 -18.93 7.87
CA ALA A 402 9.50 -19.51 8.86
C ALA A 402 10.50 -20.49 8.23
N LYS A 403 10.06 -21.28 7.25
CA LYS A 403 10.92 -22.25 6.54
C LYS A 403 11.82 -21.60 5.49
N ALA A 404 11.29 -20.67 4.69
CA ALA A 404 12.01 -20.09 3.55
C ALA A 404 13.02 -19.00 3.97
N PHE A 405 12.78 -18.34 5.10
CA PHE A 405 13.57 -17.19 5.56
C PHE A 405 13.98 -17.34 7.02
N PRO A 406 14.75 -18.38 7.38
CA PRO A 406 15.11 -18.70 8.76
C PRO A 406 16.02 -17.63 9.43
N GLU A 407 16.54 -16.67 8.66
CA GLU A 407 17.35 -15.58 9.19
C GLU A 407 16.54 -14.37 9.69
N LEU A 408 15.21 -14.39 9.52
CA LEU A 408 14.29 -13.45 10.18
C LEU A 408 13.99 -13.93 11.61
N SER A 409 13.73 -13.00 12.52
CA SER A 409 13.52 -13.32 13.94
C SER A 409 12.67 -12.30 14.68
N HIS A 410 12.39 -12.58 15.96
CA HIS A 410 11.68 -11.67 16.87
C HIS A 410 12.32 -10.28 17.05
N GLU A 411 13.60 -10.11 16.68
CA GLU A 411 14.28 -8.81 16.73
C GLU A 411 13.91 -7.89 15.54
N ASP A 412 13.29 -8.45 14.50
CA ASP A 412 12.93 -7.69 13.30
C ASP A 412 11.72 -6.78 13.51
N ARG A 413 11.68 -5.72 12.71
CA ARG A 413 10.65 -4.67 12.73
C ARG A 413 10.02 -4.59 11.35
N ILE A 414 8.79 -5.08 11.24
CA ILE A 414 8.03 -5.14 10.00
C ILE A 414 7.21 -3.88 9.89
N LEU A 415 7.40 -3.09 8.83
CA LEU A 415 6.58 -1.91 8.59
C LEU A 415 5.21 -2.31 8.03
N GLN A 416 4.15 -2.05 8.79
CA GLN A 416 2.76 -2.18 8.36
C GLN A 416 2.28 -0.82 7.85
N HIS A 417 2.41 -0.60 6.55
CA HIS A 417 2.02 0.66 5.90
C HIS A 417 0.84 0.49 4.94
N THR A 418 0.51 -0.75 4.57
CA THR A 418 -0.48 -0.98 3.53
C THR A 418 -1.89 -0.78 4.06
N PRO A 419 -2.69 0.09 3.42
CA PRO A 419 -4.08 0.32 3.81
C PRO A 419 -4.95 -0.94 3.73
N VAL A 420 -5.98 -1.00 4.56
CA VAL A 420 -6.90 -2.14 4.66
C VAL A 420 -7.68 -2.40 3.36
N LEU A 421 -7.79 -1.39 2.49
CA LEU A 421 -8.30 -1.53 1.12
C LEU A 421 -7.57 -2.64 0.34
N TRP A 422 -6.27 -2.79 0.57
CA TRP A 422 -5.43 -3.85 -0.02
C TRP A 422 -5.15 -4.95 1.01
N ALA A 423 -6.23 -5.53 1.53
CA ALA A 423 -6.21 -6.46 2.66
C ALA A 423 -5.21 -7.63 2.52
N ALA A 424 -5.03 -8.22 1.32
CA ALA A 424 -4.06 -9.30 1.12
C ALA A 424 -2.63 -8.87 1.48
N SER A 425 -2.22 -7.66 1.06
CA SER A 425 -0.91 -7.10 1.37
C SER A 425 -0.79 -6.66 2.83
N ALA A 426 -1.86 -6.07 3.39
CA ALA A 426 -1.90 -5.66 4.79
C ALA A 426 -1.82 -6.87 5.75
N ILE A 427 -2.57 -7.94 5.48
CA ILE A 427 -2.46 -9.21 6.21
C ILE A 427 -1.12 -9.87 5.94
N GLY A 428 -0.57 -9.83 4.72
CA GLY A 428 0.76 -10.35 4.43
C GLY A 428 1.85 -9.73 5.31
N GLN A 429 1.79 -8.41 5.56
CA GLN A 429 2.69 -7.73 6.51
C GLN A 429 2.52 -8.23 7.95
N ILE A 430 1.27 -8.42 8.39
CA ILE A 430 0.97 -9.02 9.69
C ILE A 430 1.51 -10.46 9.77
N ASN A 431 1.38 -11.22 8.68
CA ASN A 431 1.78 -12.62 8.64
C ASN A 431 3.29 -12.78 8.71
N ILE A 432 4.05 -11.92 8.03
CA ILE A 432 5.51 -11.90 8.16
C ILE A 432 5.88 -11.66 9.63
N ALA A 433 5.30 -10.65 10.30
CA ALA A 433 5.62 -10.38 11.70
C ALA A 433 5.25 -11.55 12.63
N ALA A 434 4.04 -12.09 12.47
CA ALA A 434 3.53 -13.22 13.27
C ALA A 434 4.28 -14.53 13.00
N SER A 435 4.96 -14.69 11.87
CA SER A 435 5.77 -15.89 11.58
C SER A 435 7.00 -15.99 12.48
N PHE A 436 7.53 -14.86 12.93
CA PHE A 436 8.81 -14.78 13.64
C PHE A 436 8.71 -14.21 15.07
N GLY A 437 7.51 -13.85 15.53
CA GLY A 437 7.33 -13.14 16.80
C GLY A 437 7.92 -11.72 16.77
N ALA A 438 8.02 -11.15 15.57
CA ALA A 438 8.65 -9.88 15.30
C ALA A 438 7.70 -8.71 15.55
N ARG A 439 8.26 -7.51 15.72
CA ARG A 439 7.48 -6.30 15.99
C ARG A 439 6.79 -5.80 14.71
N LEU A 440 5.49 -5.54 14.79
CA LEU A 440 4.71 -4.88 13.75
C LEU A 440 4.67 -3.36 14.00
N CYS A 441 5.30 -2.58 13.13
CA CYS A 441 5.33 -1.12 13.21
C CYS A 441 4.28 -0.53 12.26
N ILE A 442 3.15 -0.07 12.80
CA ILE A 442 2.07 0.54 12.02
C ILE A 442 2.44 1.97 11.66
N ALA A 443 2.38 2.29 10.37
CA ALA A 443 2.58 3.61 9.81
C ALA A 443 1.42 3.96 8.86
N ASP A 444 1.02 5.23 8.86
CA ASP A 444 0.00 5.75 7.96
C ASP A 444 0.45 5.67 6.49
N GLU A 445 1.70 6.04 6.23
CA GLU A 445 2.28 6.14 4.89
C GLU A 445 3.57 5.34 4.73
N LEU A 446 3.86 4.98 3.48
CA LEU A 446 5.16 4.44 3.10
C LEU A 446 6.03 5.57 2.55
N ASP A 447 6.91 6.06 3.40
CA ASP A 447 7.93 7.04 3.04
C ASP A 447 9.21 6.78 3.84
N GLN A 448 10.29 7.42 3.41
CA GLN A 448 11.60 7.23 4.02
C GLN A 448 11.65 7.65 5.50
N ALA A 449 10.98 8.74 5.86
CA ALA A 449 10.94 9.23 7.24
C ALA A 449 10.16 8.25 8.13
N SER A 450 9.10 7.65 7.63
CA SER A 450 8.33 6.62 8.34
C SER A 450 9.14 5.33 8.54
N VAL A 451 9.86 4.86 7.51
CA VAL A 451 10.78 3.71 7.65
C VAL A 451 11.86 3.99 8.72
N GLN A 452 12.45 5.19 8.71
CA GLN A 452 13.47 5.60 9.68
C GLN A 452 12.90 5.75 11.10
N ARG A 453 11.76 6.44 11.25
CA ARG A 453 11.09 6.69 12.53
C ARG A 453 10.79 5.39 13.27
N HIS A 454 10.31 4.40 12.55
CA HIS A 454 9.98 3.09 13.12
C HIS A 454 11.18 2.13 13.18
N GLY A 455 12.34 2.53 12.62
CA GLY A 455 13.54 1.70 12.54
C GLY A 455 13.28 0.38 11.83
N ALA A 456 12.45 0.38 10.78
CA ALA A 456 12.03 -0.86 10.14
C ALA A 456 13.22 -1.62 9.55
N THR A 457 13.23 -2.94 9.77
CA THR A 457 14.25 -3.86 9.23
C THR A 457 13.73 -4.67 8.05
N VAL A 458 12.40 -4.85 7.99
CA VAL A 458 11.71 -5.61 6.94
C VAL A 458 10.62 -4.75 6.31
N LEU A 459 10.63 -4.68 4.98
CA LEU A 459 9.57 -4.04 4.19
C LEU A 459 8.83 -5.07 3.36
N GLY A 460 7.50 -5.02 3.42
CA GLY A 460 6.63 -5.69 2.47
C GLY A 460 5.92 -4.65 1.61
N VAL A 461 6.19 -4.61 0.30
CA VAL A 461 5.95 -3.40 -0.51
C VAL A 461 5.75 -3.69 -2.00
N VAL A 462 4.97 -2.85 -2.69
CA VAL A 462 4.91 -2.88 -4.16
C VAL A 462 6.13 -2.16 -4.77
N PRO A 463 6.70 -2.64 -5.89
CA PRO A 463 7.85 -2.00 -6.52
C PRO A 463 7.77 -0.48 -6.70
N SER A 464 6.61 0.07 -7.07
CA SER A 464 6.39 1.52 -7.17
C SER A 464 6.67 2.29 -5.87
N GLY A 465 6.42 1.69 -4.70
CA GLY A 465 6.74 2.27 -3.39
C GLY A 465 8.24 2.30 -3.09
N LEU A 466 9.01 1.33 -3.61
CA LEU A 466 10.47 1.31 -3.46
C LEU A 466 11.18 2.35 -4.33
N ASP A 467 10.60 2.69 -5.47
CA ASP A 467 11.19 3.65 -6.41
C ASP A 467 11.23 5.07 -5.81
N ALA A 468 10.29 5.38 -4.92
CA ALA A 468 10.19 6.66 -4.21
C ALA A 468 11.22 6.83 -3.08
N MET A 469 12.02 5.81 -2.75
CA MET A 469 12.95 5.83 -1.61
C MET A 469 14.40 5.53 -2.02
N GLN A 470 15.35 5.96 -1.17
CA GLN A 470 16.77 5.73 -1.37
C GLN A 470 17.33 4.68 -0.40
N PRO A 471 17.91 3.57 -0.89
CA PRO A 471 18.47 2.52 -0.02
C PRO A 471 19.59 3.03 0.91
N ALA A 472 20.42 3.96 0.43
CA ALA A 472 21.52 4.54 1.21
C ALA A 472 21.04 5.29 2.47
N GLU A 473 19.82 5.80 2.45
CA GLU A 473 19.23 6.54 3.58
C GLU A 473 18.44 5.61 4.52
N LEU A 474 18.34 4.32 4.18
CA LEU A 474 17.60 3.30 4.93
C LEU A 474 18.49 2.11 5.34
N PRO A 475 19.59 2.35 6.08
CA PRO A 475 20.58 1.31 6.40
C PRO A 475 20.06 0.22 7.35
N THR A 476 18.93 0.44 8.04
CA THR A 476 18.31 -0.56 8.91
C THR A 476 17.57 -1.64 8.12
N VAL A 477 17.14 -1.33 6.89
CA VAL A 477 16.37 -2.24 6.06
C VAL A 477 17.29 -3.33 5.52
N ARG A 478 17.04 -4.56 5.95
CA ARG A 478 17.80 -5.76 5.58
C ARG A 478 17.02 -6.71 4.68
N TRP A 479 15.69 -6.67 4.73
CA TRP A 479 14.80 -7.52 3.95
C TRP A 479 13.71 -6.72 3.27
N ILE A 480 13.46 -7.06 2.01
CA ILE A 480 12.42 -6.45 1.19
C ILE A 480 11.67 -7.56 0.48
N PHE A 481 10.41 -7.73 0.83
CA PHE A 481 9.46 -8.56 0.12
C PHE A 481 8.66 -7.69 -0.85
N THR A 482 8.76 -8.00 -2.14
CA THR A 482 8.01 -7.28 -3.18
C THR A 482 6.87 -8.11 -3.72
N TRP A 483 5.72 -7.49 -3.98
CA TRP A 483 4.55 -8.16 -4.54
C TRP A 483 3.71 -7.20 -5.37
N GLY A 484 2.64 -7.71 -5.99
CA GLY A 484 1.59 -6.91 -6.64
C GLY A 484 1.97 -6.25 -7.97
N GLU A 485 3.26 -6.04 -8.25
CA GLU A 485 3.76 -5.52 -9.52
C GLU A 485 5.04 -6.26 -9.92
N ALA A 486 5.38 -6.22 -11.21
CA ALA A 486 6.66 -6.71 -11.69
C ALA A 486 7.80 -5.81 -11.19
N LEU A 487 8.81 -6.40 -10.53
CA LEU A 487 9.98 -5.65 -10.05
C LEU A 487 10.89 -5.26 -11.22
N PRO A 488 11.10 -3.96 -11.52
CA PRO A 488 12.03 -3.55 -12.57
C PRO A 488 13.46 -3.99 -12.23
N ALA A 489 14.19 -4.54 -13.21
CA ALA A 489 15.52 -5.11 -12.99
C ALA A 489 16.51 -4.11 -12.38
N ALA A 490 16.49 -2.85 -12.83
CA ALA A 490 17.35 -1.78 -12.32
C ALA A 490 17.01 -1.43 -10.86
N LEU A 491 15.73 -1.27 -10.52
CA LEU A 491 15.28 -1.01 -9.15
C LEU A 491 15.65 -2.16 -8.22
N GLY A 492 15.41 -3.40 -8.66
CA GLY A 492 15.78 -4.59 -7.92
C GLY A 492 17.29 -4.76 -7.74
N GLN A 493 18.13 -4.27 -8.66
CA GLN A 493 19.59 -4.26 -8.50
C GLN A 493 20.05 -3.18 -7.53
N LYS A 494 19.46 -1.98 -7.60
CA LYS A 494 19.72 -0.85 -6.69
C LYS A 494 19.52 -1.29 -5.23
N TRP A 495 18.38 -1.89 -4.91
CA TRP A 495 18.06 -2.30 -3.54
C TRP A 495 18.83 -3.52 -3.05
N ARG A 496 19.22 -4.44 -3.94
CA ARG A 496 20.00 -5.63 -3.57
C ARG A 496 21.43 -5.34 -3.11
N GLN A 497 21.91 -4.11 -3.29
CA GLN A 497 23.21 -3.68 -2.74
C GLN A 497 23.16 -3.49 -1.23
N ASN A 498 21.96 -3.28 -0.66
CA ASN A 498 21.77 -2.94 0.76
C ASN A 498 20.89 -3.95 1.50
N ALA A 499 19.97 -4.63 0.81
CA ALA A 499 18.99 -5.53 1.41
C ALA A 499 18.79 -6.81 0.58
N ARG A 500 18.32 -7.88 1.22
CA ARG A 500 17.82 -9.07 0.51
C ARG A 500 16.45 -8.76 -0.07
N VAL A 501 16.35 -8.77 -1.39
CA VAL A 501 15.09 -8.52 -2.11
C VAL A 501 14.52 -9.84 -2.61
N VAL A 502 13.33 -10.17 -2.12
CA VAL A 502 12.56 -11.38 -2.45
C VAL A 502 11.27 -10.96 -3.14
N GLU A 503 11.03 -11.48 -4.34
CA GLU A 503 9.77 -11.30 -5.06
C GLU A 503 8.80 -12.40 -4.67
N LEU A 504 7.64 -12.01 -4.13
CA LEU A 504 6.55 -12.91 -3.78
C LEU A 504 5.47 -12.83 -4.87
N LEU A 505 5.00 -14.01 -5.31
CA LEU A 505 3.79 -14.09 -6.12
C LEU A 505 2.62 -14.44 -5.21
N ILE A 506 1.79 -13.43 -4.99
CA ILE A 506 0.57 -13.49 -4.18
C ILE A 506 -0.62 -13.03 -5.02
N SER A 507 -1.81 -13.55 -4.72
CA SER A 507 -3.09 -12.91 -5.06
C SER A 507 -4.05 -13.12 -3.91
N THR A 508 -5.09 -12.30 -3.84
CA THR A 508 -6.15 -12.50 -2.84
C THR A 508 -6.80 -13.88 -2.97
N GLU A 509 -6.97 -14.39 -4.19
CA GLU A 509 -7.65 -15.66 -4.48
C GLU A 509 -6.83 -16.91 -4.13
N TYR A 510 -5.49 -16.86 -4.21
CA TYR A 510 -4.62 -18.04 -4.04
C TYR A 510 -3.50 -17.86 -3.00
N TRP A 511 -3.44 -16.68 -2.36
CA TRP A 511 -2.45 -16.34 -1.32
C TRP A 511 -0.99 -16.47 -1.78
N LEU A 512 -0.04 -16.65 -0.87
CA LEU A 512 1.35 -16.88 -1.21
C LEU A 512 1.58 -18.24 -1.89
N SER A 513 2.04 -18.19 -3.14
CA SER A 513 2.26 -19.39 -3.96
C SER A 513 3.72 -19.57 -4.41
N LEU A 514 4.39 -18.47 -4.79
CA LEU A 514 5.80 -18.52 -5.21
C LEU A 514 6.62 -17.45 -4.49
N TYR A 515 7.91 -17.70 -4.37
CA TYR A 515 8.89 -16.70 -3.96
C TYR A 515 10.18 -16.82 -4.79
N SER A 516 10.92 -15.73 -4.95
CA SER A 516 12.22 -15.77 -5.63
C SER A 516 13.31 -16.32 -4.70
N GLU A 517 13.97 -17.40 -5.08
CA GLU A 517 15.09 -18.00 -4.33
C GLU A 517 16.47 -17.50 -4.79
N GLY A 518 16.54 -16.87 -5.97
CA GLY A 518 17.80 -16.42 -6.53
C GLY A 518 17.61 -15.77 -7.89
N ARG A 519 18.72 -15.69 -8.64
CA ARG A 519 18.72 -15.18 -10.01
C ARG A 519 19.44 -16.13 -10.94
N ASN A 520 18.96 -16.19 -12.17
CA ASN A 520 19.64 -16.88 -13.25
C ASN A 520 20.92 -16.10 -13.61
N PRO A 521 22.12 -16.69 -13.50
CA PRO A 521 23.39 -15.98 -13.71
C PRO A 521 23.57 -15.40 -15.12
N ARG A 522 22.89 -15.95 -16.12
CA ARG A 522 23.00 -15.52 -17.53
C ARG A 522 22.03 -14.41 -17.89
N SER A 523 20.79 -14.50 -17.41
CA SER A 523 19.73 -13.55 -17.77
C SER A 523 19.51 -12.46 -16.72
N GLY A 524 20.05 -12.62 -15.50
CA GLY A 524 19.83 -11.70 -14.37
C GLY A 524 18.41 -11.70 -13.82
N ARG A 525 17.51 -12.51 -14.39
CA ARG A 525 16.11 -12.68 -13.98
C ARG A 525 15.98 -13.50 -12.71
N SER A 526 14.95 -13.23 -11.94
CA SER A 526 14.62 -13.98 -10.73
C SER A 526 14.22 -15.42 -11.06
N VAL A 527 14.66 -16.35 -10.22
CA VAL A 527 14.28 -17.76 -10.23
C VAL A 527 13.29 -17.94 -9.10
N TYR A 528 12.12 -18.50 -9.41
CA TYR A 528 11.05 -18.70 -8.46
C TYR A 528 10.97 -20.16 -8.03
N ALA A 529 10.74 -20.36 -6.74
CA ALA A 529 10.37 -21.64 -6.15
C ALA A 529 8.90 -21.58 -5.70
N ALA A 530 8.22 -22.71 -5.81
CA ALA A 530 6.90 -22.87 -5.21
C ALA A 530 7.05 -23.01 -3.70
N VAL A 531 6.12 -22.37 -2.97
CA VAL A 531 6.00 -22.60 -1.54
C VAL A 531 5.54 -24.04 -1.32
N GLU A 532 6.06 -24.69 -0.28
CA GLU A 532 5.66 -26.04 0.08
C GLU A 532 4.14 -26.13 0.24
N GLY A 533 3.51 -27.09 -0.44
CA GLY A 533 2.06 -27.27 -0.46
C GLY A 533 1.32 -26.47 -1.55
N ALA A 534 2.00 -25.60 -2.31
CA ALA A 534 1.44 -24.99 -3.51
C ALA A 534 1.80 -25.79 -4.76
N GLU A 535 0.79 -26.21 -5.52
CA GLU A 535 0.97 -26.82 -6.83
C GLU A 535 0.72 -25.80 -7.93
N ILE A 536 1.64 -25.72 -8.88
CA ILE A 536 1.62 -24.68 -9.91
C ILE A 536 1.68 -25.35 -11.28
N ALA A 537 0.69 -25.02 -12.10
CA ALA A 537 0.61 -25.47 -13.47
C ALA A 537 0.60 -24.28 -14.43
N VAL A 538 1.33 -24.40 -15.53
CA VAL A 538 1.29 -23.43 -16.62
C VAL A 538 0.43 -23.99 -17.74
N HIS A 539 -0.61 -23.26 -18.12
CA HIS A 539 -1.41 -23.58 -19.29
C HIS A 539 -0.96 -22.71 -20.47
N ARG A 540 -0.78 -23.35 -21.64
CA ARG A 540 -0.60 -22.66 -22.93
C ARG A 540 -1.70 -23.12 -23.86
N ASP A 541 -2.45 -22.19 -24.44
CA ASP A 541 -3.56 -22.47 -25.36
C ASP A 541 -4.64 -23.42 -24.77
N GLY A 542 -4.86 -23.37 -23.45
CA GLY A 542 -5.85 -24.20 -22.75
C GLY A 542 -5.36 -25.61 -22.38
N GLU A 543 -4.18 -26.02 -22.82
CA GLU A 543 -3.58 -27.31 -22.46
C GLU A 543 -2.57 -27.18 -21.31
N LEU A 544 -2.59 -28.16 -20.39
CA LEU A 544 -1.65 -28.25 -19.27
C LEU A 544 -0.25 -28.59 -19.80
N CYS A 545 0.70 -27.65 -19.72
CA CYS A 545 2.09 -27.92 -20.04
C CYS A 545 2.67 -28.84 -18.96
N LYS A 546 2.92 -30.12 -19.29
CA LYS A 546 3.50 -31.14 -18.38
C LYS A 546 4.99 -30.94 -18.05
N GLU A 547 5.55 -29.74 -18.26
CA GLU A 547 6.95 -29.47 -17.87
C GLU A 547 7.03 -29.32 -16.35
N ARG A 548 7.70 -30.27 -15.68
CA ARG A 548 8.01 -30.14 -14.24
C ARG A 548 8.85 -28.89 -14.02
N MET A 549 8.39 -27.99 -13.16
CA MET A 549 9.03 -26.69 -12.90
C MET A 549 10.44 -26.74 -12.32
N GLY A 550 11.01 -27.92 -12.02
CA GLY A 550 12.38 -28.06 -11.54
C GLY A 550 13.47 -27.52 -12.49
N GLN A 551 13.12 -27.08 -13.70
CA GLN A 551 14.05 -26.47 -14.67
C GLN A 551 13.50 -25.29 -15.47
N VAL A 552 12.33 -24.74 -15.11
CA VAL A 552 11.71 -23.73 -15.98
C VAL A 552 12.01 -22.31 -15.47
N SER A 553 12.98 -21.66 -16.11
CA SER A 553 13.22 -20.22 -15.98
C SER A 553 12.10 -19.45 -16.68
N TYR A 554 10.88 -19.43 -16.11
CA TYR A 554 9.83 -18.58 -16.67
C TYR A 554 10.19 -17.12 -16.42
N ALA A 555 10.37 -16.42 -17.54
CA ALA A 555 10.59 -14.99 -17.57
C ALA A 555 9.45 -14.31 -16.82
N SER A 556 9.78 -13.35 -15.96
CA SER A 556 8.85 -12.34 -15.44
C SER A 556 7.97 -11.71 -16.52
N ALA A 557 8.35 -11.78 -17.80
CA ALA A 557 7.51 -11.34 -18.90
C ALA A 557 6.24 -12.17 -19.12
N ALA A 558 6.22 -13.50 -18.91
CA ALA A 558 5.03 -14.32 -19.22
C ALA A 558 3.92 -14.22 -18.18
N LEU A 559 4.28 -13.95 -16.92
CA LEU A 559 3.36 -13.67 -15.81
C LEU A 559 2.56 -12.36 -15.98
N TRP A 560 3.06 -11.47 -16.83
CA TRP A 560 2.53 -10.11 -17.02
C TRP A 560 2.30 -9.78 -18.52
N SER A 561 2.40 -10.77 -19.41
CA SER A 561 2.29 -10.60 -20.86
C SER A 561 0.88 -10.92 -21.36
N PRO A 562 0.36 -10.18 -22.34
CA PRO A 562 -0.91 -10.49 -23.01
C PRO A 562 -0.85 -11.73 -23.93
N LEU A 563 0.23 -12.53 -23.91
CA LEU A 563 0.45 -13.68 -24.80
C LEU A 563 -0.19 -15.01 -24.35
N GLY A 564 -1.31 -14.99 -23.62
CA GLY A 564 -2.20 -16.16 -23.51
C GLY A 564 -1.74 -17.32 -22.62
N ALA A 565 -0.71 -17.16 -21.78
CA ALA A 565 -0.38 -18.14 -20.74
C ALA A 565 -1.16 -17.81 -19.46
N THR A 566 -1.99 -18.75 -18.98
CA THR A 566 -2.69 -18.62 -17.70
C THR A 566 -2.02 -19.54 -16.68
N ILE A 567 -1.70 -19.01 -15.50
CA ILE A 567 -1.19 -19.83 -14.40
C ILE A 567 -2.39 -20.33 -13.61
N GLY A 568 -2.55 -21.64 -13.56
CA GLY A 568 -3.44 -22.30 -12.63
C GLY A 568 -2.67 -22.58 -11.35
N VAL A 569 -3.18 -22.07 -10.22
CA VAL A 569 -2.74 -22.46 -8.88
C VAL A 569 -3.79 -23.42 -8.33
N GLY A 570 -3.36 -24.64 -8.00
CA GLY A 570 -4.22 -25.74 -7.56
C GLY A 570 -4.31 -25.87 -6.05
#